data_AF-A0A8R1DV42-F1
#
_entry.id   AF-A0A8R1DV42-F1
#
_cell.length_a   1.000
_cell.length_b   1.000
_cell.length_c   1.000
_cell.angle_alpha   90.00
_cell.angle_beta   90.00
_cell.angle_gamma   90.00
#
_symmetry.space_group_name_H-M   'P 1'
#
loop_
_entity.id
_entity.type
_entity.pdbx_description
1 polymer ?
#
loop_
_entity_poly.entity_id
_entity_poly.type
_entity_poly.pdbx_seq_one_letter_code
_entity_poly.pdbx_strand_id
1 'polypeptide(L)' 'MFITDGNMTDAKCFEMCGEEEAKHSIEIVEAYVQWHANDISDWHAITGNDETLPKSCQTLVNANQKSDDPVLQLIGDAAI' A
#
# COMPACT_ATOMS: atom_id res chain seq x y z
N MET A 1 -17.35 -2.93 11.58
CA MET A 1 -17.52 -2.71 10.13
C MET A 1 -17.20 -1.25 9.88
N PHE A 2 -15.95 -0.96 9.52
CA PHE A 2 -15.56 0.38 9.07
C PHE A 2 -15.92 0.45 7.59
N ILE A 3 -17.00 1.16 7.28
CA ILE A 3 -17.38 1.46 5.91
C ILE A 3 -16.56 2.69 5.52
N THR A 4 -15.38 2.46 4.95
CA THR A 4 -14.63 3.54 4.30
C THR A 4 -15.18 3.67 2.89
N ASP A 5 -16.28 4.41 2.77
CA ASP A 5 -16.61 5.01 1.48
C ASP A 5 -15.37 5.82 1.08
N GLY A 6 -14.84 5.62 -0.13
CA GLY A 6 -13.57 6.16 -0.62
C GLY A 6 -13.50 7.69 -0.75
N ASN A 7 -14.24 8.41 0.09
CA ASN A 7 -14.24 9.83 0.27
C ASN A 7 -13.67 10.10 1.67
N MET A 8 -12.44 10.61 1.75
CA MET A 8 -11.70 10.94 2.99
C MET A 8 -12.34 12.07 3.83
N THR A 9 -13.63 12.34 3.64
CA THR A 9 -14.39 13.41 4.30
C THR A 9 -15.40 12.89 5.30
N ASP A 10 -15.26 11.65 5.81
CA ASP A 10 -16.12 11.19 6.88
C ASP A 10 -15.84 12.00 8.14
N ALA A 11 -16.65 13.04 8.35
CA ALA A 11 -16.54 14.01 9.44
C ALA A 11 -16.48 13.33 10.81
N LYS A 12 -16.98 12.10 10.93
CA LYS A 12 -16.92 11.31 12.17
C LYS A 12 -15.52 10.90 12.60
N CYS A 13 -14.56 10.79 11.68
CA CYS A 13 -13.17 10.48 12.06
C CYS A 13 -12.52 11.70 12.76
N PHE A 14 -12.82 12.91 12.26
CA PHE A 14 -12.37 14.18 12.85
C PHE A 14 -13.07 14.52 14.17
N GLU A 15 -14.27 13.98 14.43
CA GLU A 15 -14.97 14.22 15.70
C GLU A 15 -14.38 13.43 16.89
N MET A 16 -13.65 12.34 16.65
CA MET A 16 -13.12 11.46 17.72
C MET A 16 -11.60 11.55 17.93
N CYS A 17 -10.84 12.08 16.97
CA CYS A 17 -9.40 12.34 17.06
C CYS A 17 -9.10 13.77 16.63
N GLY A 18 -8.07 14.39 17.20
CA GLY A 18 -7.55 15.65 16.66
C GLY A 18 -7.13 15.47 15.20
N GLU A 19 -7.18 16.55 14.42
CA GLU A 19 -6.96 16.51 12.97
C GLU A 19 -5.61 15.86 12.60
N GLU A 20 -4.55 16.16 13.36
CA GLU A 20 -3.23 15.55 13.16
C GLU A 20 -3.22 14.06 13.51
N GLU A 21 -3.84 13.66 14.63
CA GLU A 21 -3.88 12.26 15.05
C GLU A 21 -4.71 11.41 14.09
N ALA A 22 -5.82 11.95 13.56
CA ALA A 22 -6.63 11.31 12.55
C ALA A 22 -5.83 11.11 11.25
N LYS A 23 -5.14 12.17 10.79
CA LYS A 23 -4.29 12.11 9.61
C LYS A 23 -3.17 11.08 9.78
N HIS A 24 -2.47 11.09 10.91
CA HIS A 24 -1.38 10.15 11.18
C HIS A 24 -1.87 8.71 11.23
N SER A 25 -3.07 8.49 11.81
CA SER A 25 -3.69 7.17 11.84
C SER A 25 -4.02 6.66 10.43
N ILE A 26 -4.51 7.53 9.55
CA ILE A 26 -4.77 7.20 8.15
C ILE A 26 -3.46 6.82 7.44
N GLU A 27 -2.41 7.64 7.59
CA GLU A 27 -1.10 7.39 6.97
C GLU A 27 -0.52 6.03 7.39
N ILE A 28 -0.63 5.66 8.67
CA ILE A 28 -0.17 4.35 9.17
C ILE A 28 -0.97 3.21 8.55
N VAL A 29 -2.31 3.33 8.48
CA VAL A 29 -3.17 2.29 7.89
C VAL A 29 -2.87 2.12 6.40
N GLU A 30 -2.71 3.22 5.67
CA GLU A 30 -2.35 3.21 4.25
C GLU A 30 -1.00 2.53 4.02
N ALA A 31 0.02 2.88 4.81
CA ALA A 31 1.33 2.24 4.74
C ALA A 31 1.27 0.75 5.05
N TYR A 32 0.50 0.35 6.07
CA TYR A 32 0.33 -1.06 6.45
C TYR A 32 -0.34 -1.86 5.32
N VAL A 33 -1.42 -1.33 4.74
CA VAL A 33 -2.13 -1.96 3.63
C VAL A 33 -1.23 -2.07 2.40
N GLN A 34 -0.44 -1.04 2.10
CA GLN A 34 0.49 -1.06 0.98
C GLN A 34 1.57 -2.13 1.17
N TRP A 35 2.17 -2.21 2.36
CA TRP A 35 3.20 -3.19 2.64
C TRP A 35 2.67 -4.62 2.47
N HIS A 36 1.46 -4.91 2.95
CA HIS A 36 0.82 -6.21 2.76
C HIS A 36 0.51 -6.51 1.29
N ALA A 37 0.10 -5.50 0.50
CA ALA A 37 -0.12 -5.69 -0.93
C ALA A 37 1.17 -6.07 -1.67
N ASN A 38 2.30 -5.47 -1.29
CA ASN A 38 3.61 -5.81 -1.83
C ASN A 38 4.00 -7.26 -1.47
N ASP A 39 3.92 -7.63 -0.19
CA ASP A 39 4.27 -8.98 0.29
C ASP A 39 3.43 -10.08 -0.39
N ILE A 40 2.13 -9.82 -0.58
CA ILE A 40 1.23 -10.74 -1.30
C ILE A 40 1.67 -10.83 -2.77
N SER A 41 1.95 -9.71 -3.42
CA SER A 41 2.43 -9.68 -4.81
C SER A 41 3.72 -10.46 -5.00
N ASP A 42 4.69 -10.28 -4.09
CA ASP A 42 5.96 -10.99 -4.11
C ASP A 42 5.77 -12.50 -3.92
N TRP A 43 4.87 -12.90 -3.00
CA TRP A 43 4.54 -14.31 -2.82
C TRP A 43 3.93 -14.94 -4.08
N HIS A 44 3.04 -14.23 -4.78
CA HIS A 44 2.49 -14.70 -6.06
C HIS A 44 3.58 -14.85 -7.13
N ALA A 45 4.51 -13.89 -7.22
CA ALA A 45 5.62 -13.94 -8.17
C ALA A 45 6.58 -15.12 -7.89
N ILE A 46 6.92 -15.37 -6.61
CA ILE A 46 7.80 -16.48 -6.21
C ILE A 46 7.15 -17.83 -6.45
N THR A 47 5.83 -17.92 -6.27
CA THR A 47 5.08 -19.18 -6.44
C THR A 47 4.61 -19.42 -7.88
N GLY A 48 4.81 -18.45 -8.79
CA GLY A 48 4.34 -18.52 -10.17
C GLY A 48 2.82 -18.51 -10.31
N ASN A 49 2.13 -17.87 -9.36
CA ASN A 49 0.68 -17.86 -9.25
C ASN A 49 0.08 -16.49 -9.61
N ASP A 50 0.74 -15.75 -10.49
CA ASP A 50 0.41 -14.36 -10.84
C ASP A 50 -1.04 -14.18 -11.31
N GLU A 51 -1.60 -15.17 -11.99
CA GLU A 51 -2.97 -15.13 -12.52
C GLU A 51 -4.05 -15.03 -11.44
N THR A 52 -3.73 -15.41 -10.20
CA THR A 52 -4.67 -15.37 -9.08
C THR A 52 -4.41 -14.21 -8.11
N LEU A 53 -3.46 -13.32 -8.43
CA LEU A 53 -3.22 -12.11 -7.65
C LEU A 53 -4.50 -11.24 -7.60
N PRO A 54 -5.01 -10.87 -6.41
CA PRO A 54 -6.18 -10.02 -6.32
C PRO A 54 -5.94 -8.66 -7.00
N LYS A 55 -6.90 -8.22 -7.82
CA LYS A 55 -6.82 -6.93 -8.56
C LYS A 55 -6.60 -5.72 -7.65
N SER A 56 -7.10 -5.77 -6.41
CA SER A 56 -6.87 -4.73 -5.41
C SER A 56 -5.38 -4.63 -5.05
N CYS A 57 -4.70 -5.77 -4.81
CA CYS A 57 -3.27 -5.81 -4.55
C CYS A 57 -2.48 -5.34 -5.79
N GLN A 58 -2.86 -5.81 -6.97
CA GLN A 58 -2.23 -5.36 -8.22
C GLN A 58 -2.32 -3.83 -8.41
N THR A 59 -3.49 -3.25 -8.13
CA THR A 59 -3.69 -1.79 -8.20
C THR A 59 -2.79 -1.06 -7.20
N LEU A 60 -2.74 -1.53 -5.95
CA LEU A 60 -1.95 -0.91 -4.88
C LEU A 60 -0.45 -0.96 -5.17
N VAL A 61 0.06 -2.10 -5.64
CA VAL A 61 1.47 -2.27 -6.01
C VAL A 61 1.81 -1.33 -7.18
N ASN A 62 1.01 -1.32 -8.24
CA ASN A 62 1.26 -0.47 -9.41
C ASN A 62 1.18 1.03 -9.09
N ALA A 63 0.29 1.44 -8.18
CA ALA A 63 0.19 2.83 -7.74
C ALA A 63 1.43 3.31 -6.98
N ASN A 64 2.14 2.39 -6.31
CA ASN A 64 3.35 2.65 -5.55
C ASN A 64 4.66 2.24 -6.26
N GLN A 65 4.61 1.77 -7.51
CA GLN A 65 5.78 1.59 -8.39
C GLN A 65 6.43 2.91 -8.86
N LYS A 66 6.32 4.00 -8.08
CA LYS A 66 7.16 5.17 -8.33
C LYS A 66 8.62 4.75 -8.15
N SER A 67 9.39 5.02 -9.20
CA SER A 67 10.72 4.51 -9.56
C SER A 67 11.88 4.83 -8.60
N ASP A 68 11.61 5.22 -7.36
CA ASP A 68 12.61 5.76 -6.45
C ASP A 68 12.77 4.89 -5.21
N ASP A 69 12.63 3.56 -5.34
CA ASP A 69 13.10 2.66 -4.30
C ASP A 69 14.64 2.60 -4.36
N PRO A 70 15.37 3.23 -3.42
CA PRO A 70 16.82 3.27 -3.45
C PRO A 70 17.45 1.87 -3.30
N VAL A 71 16.71 0.89 -2.75
CA VAL A 71 17.17 -0.50 -2.64
C VAL A 71 17.14 -1.18 -4.01
N LEU A 72 16.10 -0.95 -4.80
CA LEU A 72 16.01 -1.49 -6.17
C LEU A 72 17.07 -0.89 -7.10
N GLN A 73 17.47 0.37 -6.88
CA GLN A 73 18.58 0.99 -7.61
C GLN A 73 19.92 0.29 -7.32
N LEU A 74 20.18 -0.07 -6.07
CA LEU A 74 21.41 -0.77 -5.67
C LEU A 74 21.52 -2.18 -6.28
N ILE A 75 20.39 -2.88 -6.44
CA ILE A 75 20.36 -4.22 -7.04
C ILE A 75 20.60 -4.16 -8.56
N GLY A 76 20.06 -3.14 -9.23
CA GLY A 76 20.29 -2.90 -10.66
C GLY A 76 21.75 -2.58 -10.99
N ASP A 77 22.43 -1.83 -10.11
CA ASP A 77 23.84 -1.48 -10.27
C ASP A 77 24.81 -2.64 -9.96
N ALA A 78 24.38 -3.65 -9.19
CA ALA A 78 25.17 -4.83 -8.85
C ALA A 78 25.16 -5.94 -9.92
N ALA A 79 24.37 -5.78 -10.99
CA ALA A 79 24.23 -6.75 -12.08
C ALA A 79 25.19 -6.51 -13.27
N ILE A 80 26.25 -5.71 -13.09
CA ILE A 80 27.30 -5.45 -14.10
C ILE A 80 28.62 -6.14 -13.70
#